data_AF-A0A9X8M7Q8-F1
#
_entry.id   AF-A0A9X8M7Q8-F1
#
_cell.length_a   1.000
_cell.length_b   1.000
_cell.length_c   1.000
_cell.angle_alpha   90.00
_cell.angle_beta   90.00
_cell.angle_gamma   90.00
#
_symmetry.space_group_name_H-M   'P 1'
#
loop_
_entity.id
_entity.type
_entity.pdbx_description
1 polymer ?
#
loop_
_entity_poly.entity_id
_entity_poly.type
_entity_poly.pdbx_seq_one_letter_code
_entity_poly.pdbx_strand_id
1 'polypeptide(L)'
;MILGYKKTFIQKGEEIMPKAFYMDIEYYERPADILRMLGHPMRLMIVRELISKGPLNVSELQKLLRVPQSTMSQQLIKFKMVSYE
;
A
#
# COMPACT_ATOMS: atom_id res chain seq x y z
N MET A 1 -4.85 -46.49 6.59
CA MET A 1 -5.10 -45.49 5.53
C MET A 1 -4.05 -44.39 5.66
N ILE A 2 -2.80 -44.64 5.22
CA ILE A 2 -1.79 -43.60 5.01
C ILE A 2 -1.08 -44.03 3.72
N LEU A 3 -1.53 -43.46 2.60
CA LEU A 3 -1.00 -43.71 1.27
C LEU A 3 0.27 -42.89 1.08
N GLY A 4 1.39 -43.60 0.94
CA GLY A 4 2.40 -43.33 -0.09
C GLY A 4 3.16 -42.01 0.00
N TYR A 5 4.19 -41.96 0.86
CA TYR A 5 5.35 -41.11 0.61
C TYR A 5 6.15 -41.69 -0.58
N LYS A 6 5.75 -41.32 -1.79
CA LYS A 6 6.47 -41.66 -3.03
C LYS A 6 7.79 -40.89 -3.06
N LYS A 7 8.86 -41.65 -2.80
CA LYS A 7 10.11 -41.72 -3.59
C LYS A 7 10.75 -40.37 -3.96
N THR A 8 11.75 -40.01 -3.19
CA THR A 8 12.85 -39.10 -3.53
C THR A 8 13.38 -39.41 -4.94
N PHE A 9 13.16 -38.49 -5.88
CA PHE A 9 13.90 -38.43 -7.13
C PHE A 9 14.87 -37.27 -7.05
N ILE A 10 16.13 -37.63 -6.82
CA ILE A 10 17.29 -36.77 -7.03
C ILE A 10 17.42 -36.57 -8.54
N GLN A 11 17.16 -35.36 -9.03
CA GLN A 11 17.73 -34.89 -10.29
C GLN A 11 18.50 -33.60 -10.02
N LYS A 12 19.81 -33.68 -10.27
CA LYS A 12 20.79 -32.60 -10.47
C LYS A 12 20.51 -31.27 -9.76
N GLY A 13 21.24 -31.03 -8.67
CA GLY A 13 22.07 -29.83 -8.50
C GLY A 13 21.43 -28.44 -8.55
N GLU A 14 20.11 -28.30 -8.49
CA GLU A 14 19.46 -27.02 -8.25
C GLU A 14 18.76 -27.12 -6.90
N GLU A 15 19.23 -26.32 -5.94
CA GLU A 15 18.50 -26.07 -4.71
C GLU A 15 17.21 -25.37 -5.11
N ILE A 16 16.14 -26.15 -5.33
CA ILE A 16 14.83 -25.61 -5.71
C ILE A 16 14.30 -24.88 -4.48
N MET A 17 14.67 -23.60 -4.37
CA MET A 17 14.03 -22.68 -3.44
C MET A 17 12.52 -22.77 -3.69
N PRO A 18 11.72 -23.15 -2.69
CA PRO A 18 10.28 -23.30 -2.89
C PRO A 18 9.74 -21.98 -3.44
N LYS A 19 8.91 -22.05 -4.50
CA LYS A 19 8.25 -20.88 -5.11
C LYS A 19 7.62 -19.91 -4.10
N ALA A 20 7.27 -20.41 -2.91
CA ALA A 20 6.78 -19.63 -1.78
C ALA A 20 7.75 -18.55 -1.27
N PHE A 21 9.04 -18.59 -1.63
CA PHE A 21 10.07 -17.65 -1.17
C PHE A 21 10.50 -16.61 -2.22
N TYR A 22 10.01 -16.69 -3.46
CA TYR A 22 10.25 -15.63 -4.44
C TYR A 22 9.27 -14.47 -4.20
N MET A 23 9.72 -13.47 -3.46
CA MET A 23 9.04 -12.19 -3.32
C MET A 23 9.33 -11.36 -4.57
N ASP A 24 8.31 -11.14 -5.40
CA ASP A 24 8.40 -10.25 -6.55
C ASP A 24 8.43 -8.80 -6.05
N ILE A 25 9.63 -8.24 -5.93
CA ILE A 25 9.84 -6.90 -5.37
C ILE A 25 9.10 -5.84 -6.20
N GLU A 26 9.12 -5.97 -7.53
CA GLU A 26 8.45 -5.04 -8.45
C GLU A 26 6.93 -5.07 -8.24
N TYR A 27 6.35 -6.25 -8.00
CA TYR A 27 4.94 -6.40 -7.68
C TYR A 27 4.52 -5.65 -6.40
N TYR A 28 5.40 -5.59 -5.38
CA TYR A 28 5.09 -4.96 -4.09
C TYR A 28 5.49 -3.49 -3.98
N GLU A 29 6.28 -2.97 -4.91
CA GLU A 29 6.80 -1.60 -4.88
C GLU A 29 5.66 -0.57 -4.79
N ARG A 30 4.68 -0.67 -5.69
CA ARG A 30 3.53 0.25 -5.71
C ARG A 30 2.64 0.15 -4.47
N PRO A 31 2.19 -1.05 -4.03
CA PRO A 31 1.48 -1.19 -2.76
C PRO A 31 2.25 -0.65 -1.56
N ALA A 32 3.56 -0.91 -1.48
CA ALA A 32 4.40 -0.42 -0.39
C ALA A 32 4.47 1.10 -0.37
N ASP A 33 4.54 1.75 -1.54
CA ASP A 33 4.56 3.20 -1.64
C ASP A 33 3.23 3.85 -1.26
N ILE A 34 2.11 3.24 -1.64
CA ILE A 34 0.79 3.68 -1.17
C ILE A 34 0.73 3.59 0.36
N LEU A 35 1.18 2.48 0.96
CA LEU A 35 1.18 2.31 2.41
C LEU A 35 2.11 3.31 3.12
N ARG A 36 3.32 3.52 2.58
CA ARG A 36 4.28 4.53 3.06
C ARG A 36 3.68 5.92 3.02
N MET A 37 2.99 6.24 1.93
CA MET A 37 2.28 7.49 1.76
C MET A 37 1.12 7.61 2.77
N LEU A 38 0.32 6.57 2.95
CA LEU A 38 -0.79 6.56 3.91
C LEU A 38 -0.34 6.58 5.38
N GLY A 39 0.88 6.14 5.72
CA GLY A 39 1.38 6.01 7.10
C GLY A 39 1.43 7.30 7.95
N HIS A 40 1.08 8.47 7.40
CA HIS A 40 0.99 9.71 8.16
C HIS A 40 -0.44 9.98 8.63
N PRO A 41 -0.67 10.25 9.93
CA PRO A 41 -2.01 10.31 10.53
C PRO A 41 -2.94 11.30 9.83
N MET A 42 -2.43 12.46 9.42
CA MET A 42 -3.24 13.46 8.70
C MET A 42 -3.76 12.96 7.35
N ARG A 43 -2.99 12.09 6.67
CA ARG A 43 -3.36 11.56 5.36
C ARG A 43 -4.39 10.44 5.49
N LEU A 44 -4.27 9.61 6.52
CA LEU A 44 -5.34 8.67 6.90
C LEU A 44 -6.65 9.38 7.21
N MET A 45 -6.59 10.50 7.93
CA MET A 45 -7.80 11.28 8.22
C MET A 45 -8.44 11.82 6.94
N ILE A 46 -7.66 12.38 6.02
CA ILE A 46 -8.17 12.86 4.71
C ILE A 46 -8.86 11.71 3.95
N VAL A 47 -8.20 10.56 3.83
CA VAL A 47 -8.75 9.39 3.12
C VAL A 47 -10.02 8.88 3.79
N ARG A 48 -10.03 8.79 5.13
CA ARG A 48 -11.22 8.39 5.91
C ARG A 48 -12.40 9.29 5.61
N GLU A 49 -12.21 10.62 5.61
CA GLU A 49 -13.30 11.55 5.36
C GLU A 49 -13.79 11.47 3.90
N LEU A 50 -12.88 11.29 2.94
CA LEU A 50 -13.25 11.11 1.52
C LEU A 50 -14.02 9.79 1.29
N ILE A 51 -13.66 8.71 1.98
CA ILE A 51 -14.41 7.44 1.95
C ILE A 51 -15.79 7.61 2.61
N SER A 52 -15.85 8.31 3.74
CA SER A 52 -17.08 8.43 4.53
C SER A 52 -18.09 9.42 3.95
N LYS A 53 -17.63 10.51 3.31
CA LYS A 53 -18.47 11.64 2.88
C LYS A 53 -18.48 11.82 1.36
N GLY A 54 -17.67 11.05 0.64
CA GLY A 54 -17.47 11.23 -0.80
C GLY A 54 -16.51 12.37 -1.13
N PRO A 55 -16.55 12.89 -2.37
CA PRO A 55 -15.68 13.96 -2.81
C PRO A 55 -15.86 15.23 -1.96
N LEU A 56 -14.75 15.75 -1.43
CA LEU A 56 -14.72 16.99 -0.66
C LEU A 56 -13.70 17.95 -1.29
N ASN A 57 -14.02 19.24 -1.26
CA ASN A 57 -13.06 20.28 -1.64
C ASN A 57 -12.11 20.65 -0.49
N VAL A 58 -11.08 21.43 -0.80
CA VAL A 58 -10.01 21.80 0.16
C VAL A 58 -10.56 22.54 1.37
N SER A 59 -11.53 23.44 1.18
CA SER A 59 -12.14 24.22 2.26
C SER A 59 -12.99 23.34 3.18
N GLU A 60 -13.68 22.33 2.63
CA GLU A 60 -14.43 21.35 3.42
C GLU A 60 -13.49 20.50 4.27
N LEU A 61 -12.42 19.96 3.67
CA LEU A 61 -11.40 19.20 4.40
C LEU A 61 -10.73 20.03 5.50
N GLN A 62 -10.40 21.29 5.21
CA GLN A 62 -9.84 22.21 6.20
C GLN A 62 -10.77 22.39 7.41
N LYS A 63 -12.07 22.61 7.17
CA LYS A 63 -13.07 22.78 8.23
C LYS A 63 -13.27 21.50 9.05
N LEU A 64 -13.30 20.35 8.38
CA LEU A 64 -13.47 19.03 9.00
C LEU A 64 -12.29 18.64 9.89
N LEU A 65 -11.07 18.85 9.38
CA LEU A 65 -9.85 18.44 10.05
C LEU A 65 -9.31 19.52 11.01
N ARG A 66 -9.87 20.74 10.96
CA ARG A 66 -9.49 21.90 11.80
C ARG A 66 -7.99 22.21 11.77
N VAL A 67 -7.41 22.12 10.58
CA VAL A 67 -5.99 22.42 10.35
C VAL A 67 -5.84 23.62 9.40
N PRO A 68 -4.69 24.33 9.43
CA PRO A 68 -4.46 25.45 8.52
C PRO A 68 -4.55 25.05 7.05
N GLN A 69 -5.03 25.96 6.20
CA GLN A 69 -5.15 25.75 4.75
C GLN A 69 -3.80 25.41 4.10
N SER A 70 -2.73 26.05 4.56
CA SER A 70 -1.36 25.79 4.09
C SER A 70 -0.94 24.34 4.36
N THR A 71 -1.26 23.82 5.55
CA THR A 71 -1.02 22.43 5.93
C THR A 71 -1.83 21.46 5.08
N MET A 72 -3.10 21.78 4.76
CA MET A 72 -3.90 20.95 3.84
C MET A 72 -3.33 20.89 2.44
N SER A 73 -2.96 22.05 1.89
CA SER A 73 -2.39 22.12 0.55
C SER A 73 -1.11 21.28 0.45
N GLN A 74 -0.24 21.35 1.46
CA GLN A 74 0.98 20.54 1.54
C GLN A 74 0.69 19.03 1.54
N GLN A 75 -0.31 18.55 2.30
CA GLN A 75 -0.66 17.14 2.30
C GLN A 75 -1.27 16.68 0.97
N LEU A 76 -2.09 17.50 0.34
CA LEU A 76 -2.72 17.17 -0.95
C LEU A 76 -1.72 17.08 -2.10
N ILE A 77 -0.66 17.90 -2.09
CA ILE A 77 0.45 17.79 -3.05
C ILE A 77 1.11 16.40 -2.95
N LYS A 78 1.27 15.87 -1.74
CA LYS A 78 1.85 14.53 -1.52
C LYS A 78 0.95 13.40 -2.02
N PHE A 79 -0.38 13.53 -1.92
CA PHE A 79 -1.32 12.61 -2.59
C PHE A 79 -1.16 12.65 -4.10
N LYS A 80 -1.09 13.87 -4.67
CA LYS A 80 -0.98 14.06 -6.10
C LYS A 80 0.27 13.39 -6.67
N MET A 81 1.40 13.44 -5.97
CA MET A 81 2.66 12.81 -6.40
C MET A 81 2.58 11.29 -6.55
N VAL A 82 1.85 10.59 -5.66
CA VAL A 82 1.74 9.11 -5.70
C VAL A 82 0.73 8.62 -6.74
N SER A 83 -0.17 9.48 -7.23
CA SER A 83 -1.16 9.09 -8.25
C SER A 83 -0.67 9.18 -9.70
N TYR A 84 0.49 9.80 -9.96
CA TYR A 84 1.06 9.93 -11.31
C TYR A 84 2.17 8.90 -11.62
N GLU A 85 2.41 7.96 -10.70
CA GLU A 85 3.24 6.77 -10.93
C GLU A 85 2.38 5.49 -10.94
#